data_AF-A0A2D6T8E7-F1
#
_entry.id   AF-A0A2D6T8E7-F1
#
_cell.length_a   1.000
_cell.length_b   1.000
_cell.length_c   1.000
_cell.angle_alpha   90.00
_cell.angle_beta   90.00
_cell.angle_gamma   90.00
#
_symmetry.space_group_name_H-M   'P 1'
#
loop_
_entity.id
_entity.type
_entity.pdbx_description
1 polymer ?
#
loop_
_entity_poly.entity_id
_entity_poly.type
_entity_poly.pdbx_seq_one_letter_code
_entity_poly.pdbx_strand_id
1 'polypeptide(L)'
;MTTSSPAEASTELLNSLFAIEFPGPSEKLNGLLWKARGLARKLPGDFDVRLALATAKALTGDRIGAQEDAEAAFGLRHFGDIPSYVVLAHVLAGLDDDRAGTLLKELASEKGSLHDEAVVGNSVRYAFLFGDTDFLHRIAEEGLDREFNARECLDVLELAGLKDLFAGHQKIVRDIVGGYQVWVNVRTEYDGETEPILVTNRYVVADKALCRRLERRVFDALAEYYLAAERDPGCYIPYLQDILISVEQGNVVAAA
;
A
#
# COMPACT_ATOMS: atom_id res chain seq x y z
N MET A 1 -29.98 -23.46 -8.88
CA MET A 1 -28.93 -22.44 -8.72
C MET A 1 -28.31 -22.66 -7.36
N THR A 2 -27.10 -23.21 -7.31
CA THR A 2 -26.34 -23.37 -6.06
C THR A 2 -25.85 -21.99 -5.64
N THR A 3 -26.41 -21.46 -4.56
CA THR A 3 -25.88 -20.26 -3.91
C THR A 3 -24.51 -20.61 -3.36
N SER A 4 -23.46 -19.91 -3.78
CA SER A 4 -22.13 -20.02 -3.18
C SER A 4 -22.25 -19.82 -1.66
N SER A 5 -21.45 -20.56 -0.91
CA SER A 5 -21.35 -20.32 0.53
C SER A 5 -20.82 -18.90 0.76
N PRO A 6 -21.13 -18.26 1.90
CA PRO A 6 -20.67 -16.90 2.12
C PRO A 6 -19.14 -16.73 2.15
N ALA A 7 -18.41 -17.76 2.56
CA ALA A 7 -16.94 -17.80 2.50
C ALA A 7 -16.43 -17.84 1.05
N GLU A 8 -17.04 -18.65 0.17
CA GLU A 8 -16.69 -18.64 -1.25
C GLU A 8 -16.99 -17.28 -1.89
N ALA A 9 -18.07 -16.63 -1.48
CA ALA A 9 -18.44 -15.30 -1.98
C ALA A 9 -17.49 -14.19 -1.50
N SER A 10 -16.96 -14.26 -0.27
CA SER A 10 -15.96 -13.30 0.23
C SER A 10 -14.61 -13.50 -0.46
N THR A 11 -14.15 -14.74 -0.63
CA THR A 11 -12.92 -15.06 -1.37
C THR A 11 -13.00 -14.64 -2.84
N GLU A 12 -14.11 -14.93 -3.53
CA GLU A 12 -14.33 -14.51 -4.93
C GLU A 12 -14.29 -12.99 -5.07
N LEU A 13 -14.90 -12.27 -4.11
CA LEU A 13 -14.90 -10.82 -4.08
C LEU A 13 -13.50 -10.24 -3.86
N LEU A 14 -12.72 -10.78 -2.92
CA LEU A 14 -11.33 -10.38 -2.69
C LEU A 14 -10.49 -10.61 -3.95
N ASN A 15 -10.54 -11.81 -4.53
CA ASN A 15 -9.83 -12.11 -5.78
C ASN A 15 -10.22 -11.16 -6.92
N SER A 16 -11.51 -10.81 -7.02
CA SER A 16 -12.00 -9.85 -8.01
C SER A 16 -11.48 -8.43 -7.79
N LEU A 17 -11.32 -8.01 -6.52
CA LEU A 17 -10.74 -6.71 -6.16
C LEU A 17 -9.24 -6.67 -6.45
N PHE A 18 -8.51 -7.75 -6.17
CA PHE A 18 -7.08 -7.86 -6.46
C PHE A 18 -6.75 -7.98 -7.95
N ALA A 19 -7.67 -8.52 -8.75
CA ALA A 19 -7.54 -8.56 -10.20
C ALA A 19 -7.82 -7.19 -10.87
N ILE A 20 -8.07 -6.12 -10.11
CA ILE A 20 -8.22 -4.78 -10.67
C ILE A 20 -6.86 -4.10 -10.75
N GLU A 21 -6.43 -3.81 -11.97
CA GLU A 21 -5.41 -2.81 -12.21
C GLU A 21 -5.96 -1.45 -11.76
N PHE A 22 -5.30 -0.82 -10.79
CA PHE A 22 -5.72 0.45 -10.23
C PHE A 22 -4.92 1.61 -10.86
N PRO A 23 -5.57 2.68 -11.38
CA PRO A 23 -7.00 2.98 -11.31
C PRO A 23 -7.82 2.16 -12.32
N GLY A 24 -8.84 1.47 -11.81
CA GLY A 24 -9.70 0.60 -12.63
C GLY A 24 -11.00 1.27 -13.08
N PRO A 25 -11.78 0.65 -14.00
CA PRO A 25 -13.06 1.20 -14.44
C PRO A 25 -14.04 1.41 -13.29
N SER A 26 -14.54 2.64 -13.11
CA SER A 26 -15.38 3.03 -11.97
C SER A 26 -16.65 2.18 -11.85
N GLU A 27 -17.26 1.75 -12.96
CA GLU A 27 -18.44 0.88 -12.94
C GLU A 27 -18.15 -0.49 -12.32
N LYS A 28 -17.01 -1.10 -12.65
CA LYS A 28 -16.59 -2.39 -12.10
C LYS A 28 -16.33 -2.27 -10.59
N LEU A 29 -15.62 -1.22 -10.18
CA LEU A 29 -15.33 -0.93 -8.77
C LEU A 29 -16.61 -0.68 -7.97
N ASN A 30 -17.55 0.13 -8.49
CA ASN A 30 -18.84 0.37 -7.85
C ASN A 30 -19.68 -0.90 -7.73
N GLY A 31 -19.66 -1.77 -8.73
CA GLY A 31 -20.31 -3.08 -8.68
C GLY A 31 -19.74 -3.99 -7.59
N LEU A 32 -18.42 -4.02 -7.43
CA LEU A 32 -17.76 -4.78 -6.35
C LEU A 32 -18.03 -4.18 -4.97
N LEU A 33 -18.01 -2.84 -4.84
CA LEU A 33 -18.39 -2.16 -3.60
C LEU A 33 -19.84 -2.47 -3.21
N TRP A 34 -20.77 -2.48 -4.17
CA TRP A 34 -22.16 -2.85 -3.90
C TRP A 34 -22.28 -4.30 -3.40
N LYS A 35 -21.57 -5.24 -4.02
CA LYS A 35 -21.51 -6.64 -3.57
C LYS A 35 -20.91 -6.74 -2.16
N ALA A 36 -19.81 -6.04 -1.88
CA ALA A 36 -19.17 -6.00 -0.57
C ALA A 36 -20.12 -5.51 0.52
N ARG A 37 -20.85 -4.40 0.27
CA ARG A 37 -21.88 -3.87 1.19
C ARG A 37 -22.99 -4.88 1.44
N GLY A 38 -23.44 -5.58 0.40
CA GLY A 38 -24.45 -6.62 0.50
C GLY A 38 -24.02 -7.80 1.39
N LEU A 39 -22.76 -8.23 1.26
CA LEU A 39 -22.17 -9.27 2.10
C LEU A 39 -21.99 -8.80 3.55
N ALA A 40 -21.45 -7.59 3.77
CA ALA A 40 -21.21 -7.04 5.10
C ALA A 40 -22.49 -6.87 5.93
N ARG A 41 -23.63 -6.58 5.28
CA ARG A 41 -24.94 -6.56 5.94
C ARG A 41 -25.39 -7.94 6.41
N LYS A 42 -25.04 -9.00 5.67
CA LYS A 42 -25.41 -10.38 6.00
C LYS A 42 -24.47 -10.99 7.03
N LEU A 43 -23.18 -10.64 6.96
CA LEU A 43 -22.10 -11.20 7.79
C LEU A 43 -21.22 -10.08 8.35
N PRO A 44 -21.72 -9.29 9.31
CA PRO A 44 -20.98 -8.14 9.83
C PRO A 44 -19.76 -8.50 10.69
N GLY A 45 -19.66 -9.75 11.15
CA GLY A 45 -18.57 -10.26 11.99
C GLY A 45 -17.59 -11.17 11.24
N ASP A 46 -17.68 -11.21 9.92
CA ASP A 46 -16.77 -12.02 9.08
C ASP A 46 -15.55 -11.17 8.66
N PHE A 47 -14.37 -11.75 8.83
CA PHE A 47 -13.10 -11.08 8.57
C PHE A 47 -12.91 -10.74 7.09
N ASP A 48 -13.09 -11.70 6.20
CA ASP A 48 -12.86 -11.53 4.76
C ASP A 48 -13.88 -10.57 4.15
N VAL A 49 -15.11 -10.57 4.66
CA VAL A 49 -16.15 -9.62 4.25
C VAL A 49 -15.79 -8.19 4.65
N ARG A 50 -15.29 -7.97 5.87
CA ARG A 50 -14.81 -6.64 6.31
C ARG A 50 -13.61 -6.19 5.50
N LEU A 51 -12.69 -7.09 5.26
CA LEU A 51 -11.51 -6.84 4.47
C LEU A 51 -11.86 -6.47 3.02
N ALA A 52 -12.77 -7.21 2.39
CA ALA A 52 -13.26 -6.91 1.05
C ALA A 52 -13.94 -5.55 0.97
N LEU A 53 -14.72 -5.18 2.00
CA LEU A 53 -15.37 -3.87 2.07
C LEU A 53 -14.35 -2.73 2.24
N ALA A 54 -13.34 -2.92 3.10
CA ALA A 54 -12.25 -1.96 3.28
C ALA A 54 -11.49 -1.74 1.96
N THR A 55 -11.10 -2.82 1.28
CA THR A 55 -10.44 -2.77 -0.04
C THR A 55 -11.30 -2.07 -1.08
N ALA A 56 -12.58 -2.43 -1.21
CA ALA A 56 -13.47 -1.80 -2.19
C ALA A 56 -13.67 -0.30 -1.93
N LYS A 57 -13.78 0.11 -0.65
CA LYS A 57 -13.88 1.53 -0.27
C LYS A 57 -12.58 2.29 -0.55
N ALA A 58 -11.42 1.69 -0.26
CA ALA A 58 -10.13 2.27 -0.57
C ALA A 58 -9.98 2.54 -2.08
N LEU A 59 -10.27 1.53 -2.91
CA LEU A 59 -10.21 1.64 -4.37
C LEU A 59 -11.26 2.58 -4.98
N THR A 60 -12.30 2.96 -4.23
CA THR A 60 -13.31 3.95 -4.67
C THR A 60 -13.10 5.35 -4.08
N GLY A 61 -12.02 5.54 -3.31
CA GLY A 61 -11.69 6.81 -2.68
C GLY A 61 -12.46 7.13 -1.40
N ASP A 62 -13.23 6.18 -0.85
CA ASP A 62 -13.87 6.31 0.47
C ASP A 62 -12.85 5.99 1.57
N ARG A 63 -11.88 6.88 1.78
CA ARG A 63 -10.78 6.69 2.74
C ARG A 63 -11.28 6.45 4.16
N ILE A 64 -12.20 7.28 4.63
CA ILE A 64 -12.72 7.21 6.01
C ILE A 64 -13.43 5.87 6.20
N GLY A 65 -14.35 5.53 5.29
CA GLY A 65 -15.05 4.26 5.38
C GLY A 65 -14.12 3.06 5.23
N ALA A 66 -13.05 3.16 4.44
CA ALA A 66 -12.05 2.10 4.30
C ALA A 66 -11.28 1.89 5.60
N GLN A 67 -10.91 2.97 6.29
CA GLN A 67 -10.22 2.93 7.57
C GLN A 67 -11.09 2.28 8.66
N GLU A 68 -12.39 2.62 8.72
CA GLU A 68 -13.34 1.99 9.64
C GLU A 68 -13.45 0.47 9.43
N ASP A 69 -13.60 0.02 8.19
CA ASP A 69 -13.71 -1.41 7.90
C ASP A 69 -12.36 -2.14 8.02
N ALA A 70 -11.23 -1.49 7.75
CA ALA A 70 -9.91 -2.04 8.00
C ALA A 70 -9.64 -2.23 9.50
N GLU A 71 -10.08 -1.29 10.33
CA GLU A 71 -10.03 -1.43 11.80
C GLU A 71 -10.91 -2.60 12.28
N ALA A 72 -12.13 -2.71 11.75
CA ALA A 72 -13.01 -3.84 12.05
C ALA A 72 -12.38 -5.19 11.64
N ALA A 73 -11.81 -5.27 10.43
CA ALA A 73 -11.08 -6.45 9.97
C ALA A 73 -9.89 -6.76 10.88
N PHE A 74 -9.09 -5.76 11.27
CA PHE A 74 -7.97 -5.95 12.19
C PHE A 74 -8.40 -6.52 13.55
N GLY A 75 -9.56 -6.10 14.07
CA GLY A 75 -10.14 -6.66 15.30
C GLY A 75 -10.55 -8.13 15.16
N LEU A 76 -10.90 -8.57 13.95
CA LEU A 76 -11.31 -9.95 13.62
C LEU A 76 -10.16 -10.81 13.08
N ARG A 77 -8.95 -10.27 13.00
CA ARG A 77 -7.83 -10.86 12.27
C ARG A 77 -7.52 -12.30 12.64
N HIS A 78 -7.74 -12.70 13.89
CA HIS A 78 -7.54 -14.07 14.39
C HIS A 78 -8.35 -15.16 13.67
N PHE A 79 -9.34 -14.76 12.85
CA PHE A 79 -10.13 -15.66 12.00
C PHE A 79 -9.62 -15.76 10.55
N GLY A 80 -8.65 -14.94 10.16
CA GLY A 80 -8.09 -14.91 8.81
C GLY A 80 -6.97 -15.93 8.57
N ASP A 81 -6.73 -16.23 7.30
CA ASP A 81 -5.58 -17.00 6.82
C ASP A 81 -4.44 -16.07 6.37
N ILE A 82 -3.26 -16.65 6.08
CA ILE A 82 -2.06 -15.90 5.66
C ILE A 82 -2.34 -14.98 4.46
N PRO A 83 -2.95 -15.46 3.35
CA PRO A 83 -3.30 -14.59 2.23
C PRO A 83 -4.10 -13.37 2.65
N SER A 84 -5.10 -13.55 3.51
CA SER A 84 -5.99 -12.47 3.92
C SER A 84 -5.32 -11.51 4.93
N TYR A 85 -4.37 -11.98 5.75
CA TYR A 85 -3.50 -11.08 6.52
C TYR A 85 -2.60 -10.21 5.64
N VAL A 86 -2.02 -10.79 4.58
CA VAL A 86 -1.21 -10.04 3.62
C VAL A 86 -2.03 -8.94 2.95
N VAL A 87 -3.28 -9.27 2.56
CA VAL A 87 -4.24 -8.32 2.02
C VAL A 87 -4.57 -7.20 3.02
N LEU A 88 -4.84 -7.54 4.29
CA LEU A 88 -5.09 -6.55 5.33
C LEU A 88 -3.89 -5.62 5.53
N ALA A 89 -2.69 -6.16 5.57
CA ALA A 89 -1.48 -5.35 5.70
C ALA A 89 -1.31 -4.41 4.50
N HIS A 90 -1.62 -4.87 3.29
CA HIS A 90 -1.57 -4.03 2.08
C HIS A 90 -2.58 -2.88 2.13
N VAL A 91 -3.82 -3.15 2.55
CA VAL A 91 -4.86 -2.12 2.74
C VAL A 91 -4.43 -1.10 3.80
N LEU A 92 -3.92 -1.56 4.94
CA LEU A 92 -3.44 -0.70 6.02
C LEU A 92 -2.26 0.18 5.56
N ALA A 93 -1.31 -0.38 4.80
CA ALA A 93 -0.21 0.39 4.22
C ALA A 93 -0.73 1.46 3.23
N GLY A 94 -1.73 1.11 2.41
CA GLY A 94 -2.42 2.04 1.51
C GLY A 94 -3.09 3.19 2.25
N LEU A 95 -3.58 2.97 3.48
CA LEU A 95 -4.21 3.96 4.34
C LEU A 95 -3.23 4.72 5.25
N ASP A 96 -1.92 4.47 5.10
CA ASP A 96 -0.86 5.03 5.94
C ASP A 96 -0.95 4.64 7.43
N ASP A 97 -1.39 3.40 7.70
CA ASP A 97 -1.56 2.87 9.05
C ASP A 97 -0.35 2.01 9.49
N ASP A 98 0.33 2.43 10.56
CA ASP A 98 1.53 1.76 11.09
C ASP A 98 1.29 0.30 11.50
N ARG A 99 0.02 -0.10 11.74
CA ARG A 99 -0.33 -1.50 12.06
C ARG A 99 0.00 -2.46 10.91
N ALA A 100 0.11 -1.97 9.67
CA ALA A 100 0.57 -2.78 8.53
C ALA A 100 1.93 -3.44 8.81
N GLY A 101 2.84 -2.71 9.44
CA GLY A 101 4.18 -3.20 9.75
C GLY A 101 4.21 -4.25 10.82
N THR A 102 3.39 -4.07 11.85
CA THR A 102 3.21 -5.06 12.90
C THR A 102 2.78 -6.38 12.29
N LEU A 103 1.76 -6.39 11.43
CA LEU A 103 1.28 -7.61 10.78
C LEU A 103 2.34 -8.26 9.89
N LEU A 104 3.04 -7.50 9.05
CA LEU A 104 4.03 -8.07 8.13
C LEU A 104 5.27 -8.56 8.86
N LYS A 105 5.71 -7.90 9.93
CA LYS A 105 6.81 -8.38 10.77
C LYS A 105 6.44 -9.64 11.54
N GLU A 106 5.19 -9.73 12.04
CA GLU A 106 4.65 -10.93 12.66
C GLU A 106 4.65 -12.09 11.65
N LEU A 107 4.06 -11.90 10.46
CA LEU A 107 4.05 -12.91 9.41
C LEU A 107 5.47 -13.34 9.02
N ALA A 108 6.36 -12.38 8.74
CA ALA A 108 7.75 -12.64 8.37
C ALA A 108 8.59 -13.29 9.49
N SER A 109 8.10 -13.31 10.74
CA SER A 109 8.75 -14.02 11.85
C SER A 109 8.38 -15.50 11.91
N GLU A 110 7.32 -15.92 11.22
CA GLU A 110 6.92 -17.32 11.18
C GLU A 110 7.92 -18.14 10.35
N LYS A 111 8.30 -19.31 10.84
CA LYS A 111 9.31 -20.16 10.20
C LYS A 111 8.87 -20.54 8.79
N GLY A 112 9.67 -20.17 7.79
CA GLY A 112 9.43 -20.48 6.38
C GLY A 112 8.48 -19.52 5.67
N SER A 113 7.92 -18.52 6.36
CA SER A 113 7.06 -17.49 5.76
C SER A 113 7.78 -16.63 4.72
N LEU A 114 9.10 -16.43 4.86
CA LEU A 114 9.92 -15.73 3.87
C LEU A 114 10.21 -16.58 2.61
N HIS A 115 9.63 -17.78 2.51
CA HIS A 115 9.50 -18.50 1.25
C HIS A 115 8.10 -18.35 0.63
N ASP A 116 7.15 -17.72 1.32
CA ASP A 116 5.86 -17.35 0.76
C ASP A 116 6.01 -16.07 -0.07
N GLU A 117 5.71 -16.25 -1.34
CA GLU A 117 5.74 -15.26 -2.40
C GLU A 117 5.00 -13.96 -2.09
N ALA A 118 3.83 -14.06 -1.45
CA ALA A 118 2.98 -12.92 -1.12
C ALA A 118 3.45 -12.21 0.15
N VAL A 119 3.95 -12.97 1.14
CA VAL A 119 4.51 -12.42 2.38
C VAL A 119 5.77 -11.61 2.09
N VAL A 120 6.73 -12.18 1.34
CA VAL A 120 7.98 -11.49 0.99
C VAL A 120 7.69 -10.21 0.23
N GLY A 121 6.92 -10.31 -0.87
CA GLY A 121 6.61 -9.16 -1.71
C GLY A 121 6.01 -8.01 -0.91
N ASN A 122 4.98 -8.26 -0.10
CA ASN A 122 4.35 -7.20 0.69
C ASN A 122 5.22 -6.70 1.85
N SER A 123 6.07 -7.55 2.44
CA SER A 123 7.03 -7.14 3.46
C SER A 123 8.07 -6.17 2.90
N VAL A 124 8.60 -6.42 1.70
CA VAL A 124 9.52 -5.50 1.01
C VAL A 124 8.84 -4.17 0.74
N ARG A 125 7.62 -4.20 0.17
CA ARG A 125 6.85 -2.97 -0.13
C ARG A 125 6.61 -2.14 1.13
N TYR A 126 6.19 -2.78 2.22
CA TYR A 126 6.00 -2.09 3.49
C TYR A 126 7.30 -1.51 4.03
N ALA A 127 8.36 -2.31 4.10
CA ALA A 127 9.64 -1.87 4.64
C ALA A 127 10.18 -0.67 3.85
N PHE A 128 10.03 -0.71 2.52
CA PHE A 128 10.34 0.42 1.66
C PHE A 128 9.48 1.66 1.98
N LEU A 129 8.15 1.53 2.00
CA LEU A 129 7.22 2.64 2.23
C LEU A 129 7.39 3.34 3.57
N PHE A 130 7.82 2.60 4.59
CA PHE A 130 8.01 3.11 5.95
C PHE A 130 9.47 3.43 6.26
N GLY A 131 10.37 3.25 5.28
CA GLY A 131 11.79 3.53 5.44
C GLY A 131 12.51 2.61 6.42
N ASP A 132 12.01 1.38 6.61
CA ASP A 132 12.54 0.38 7.53
C ASP A 132 13.67 -0.42 6.86
N THR A 133 14.85 0.18 6.81
CA THR A 133 16.06 -0.40 6.19
C THR A 133 16.52 -1.68 6.87
N ASP A 134 16.33 -1.79 8.19
CA ASP A 134 16.69 -3.00 8.94
C ASP A 134 15.82 -4.18 8.53
N PHE A 135 14.52 -3.94 8.34
CA PHE A 135 13.62 -4.98 7.85
C PHE A 135 13.90 -5.33 6.38
N LEU A 136 14.25 -4.37 5.53
CA LEU A 136 14.73 -4.65 4.17
C LEU A 136 15.97 -5.56 4.18
N HIS A 137 16.96 -5.27 5.02
CA HIS A 137 18.17 -6.10 5.15
C HIS A 137 17.83 -7.53 5.54
N ARG A 138 16.98 -7.72 6.56
CA ARG A 138 16.53 -9.05 6.98
C ARG A 138 15.85 -9.82 5.85
N ILE A 139 14.96 -9.17 5.10
CA ILE A 139 14.27 -9.81 3.96
C ILE A 139 15.26 -10.14 2.83
N ALA A 140 16.27 -9.29 2.57
CA ALA A 140 17.28 -9.53 1.54
C ALA A 140 18.24 -10.70 1.85
N GLU A 141 18.37 -11.08 3.11
CA GLU A 141 19.17 -12.23 3.56
C GLU A 141 18.38 -13.54 3.51
N GLU A 142 17.10 -13.52 3.87
CA GLU A 142 16.26 -14.71 4.08
C GLU A 142 15.25 -14.97 2.96
N GLY A 143 14.90 -13.96 2.18
CA GLY A 143 13.79 -13.96 1.23
C GLY A 143 14.12 -14.45 -0.18
N LEU A 144 13.07 -14.63 -0.98
CA LEU A 144 13.16 -14.96 -2.40
C LEU A 144 13.45 -13.70 -3.25
N ASP A 145 14.18 -13.87 -4.36
CA ASP A 145 14.32 -12.83 -5.40
C ASP A 145 12.99 -12.64 -6.15
N ARG A 146 12.57 -11.37 -6.32
CA ARG A 146 11.28 -10.97 -6.91
C ARG A 146 11.43 -9.75 -7.82
N GLU A 147 10.36 -9.42 -8.55
CA GLU A 147 10.26 -8.24 -9.44
C GLU A 147 10.50 -6.92 -8.70
N PHE A 148 10.00 -6.79 -7.47
CA PHE A 148 10.42 -5.74 -6.53
C PHE A 148 10.97 -6.43 -5.28
N ASN A 149 12.29 -6.42 -5.12
CA ASN A 149 12.96 -7.17 -4.06
C ASN A 149 13.81 -6.26 -3.16
N ALA A 150 14.03 -6.73 -1.93
CA ALA A 150 14.73 -5.94 -0.92
C ALA A 150 16.19 -5.64 -1.30
N ARG A 151 16.87 -6.58 -1.99
CA ARG A 151 18.27 -6.41 -2.37
C ARG A 151 18.43 -5.27 -3.38
N GLU A 152 17.62 -5.26 -4.43
CA GLU A 152 17.61 -4.17 -5.41
C GLU A 152 17.31 -2.82 -4.74
N CYS A 153 16.31 -2.76 -3.85
CA CYS A 153 16.03 -1.53 -3.10
C CYS A 153 17.26 -1.03 -2.33
N LEU A 154 17.94 -1.93 -1.61
CA LEU A 154 19.12 -1.60 -0.84
C LEU A 154 20.30 -1.17 -1.74
N ASP A 155 20.49 -1.84 -2.88
CA ASP A 155 21.54 -1.53 -3.85
C ASP A 155 21.35 -0.13 -4.44
N VAL A 156 20.12 0.25 -4.80
CA VAL A 156 19.81 1.61 -5.27
C VAL A 156 20.06 2.64 -4.18
N LEU A 157 19.61 2.38 -2.95
CA LEU A 157 19.81 3.30 -1.82
C LEU A 157 21.29 3.47 -1.45
N GLU A 158 22.09 2.42 -1.56
CA GLU A 158 23.54 2.45 -1.34
C GLU A 158 24.24 3.22 -2.46
N LEU A 159 23.93 2.93 -3.73
CA LEU A 159 24.48 3.62 -4.90
C LEU A 159 24.22 5.13 -4.84
N ALA A 160 23.01 5.51 -4.42
CA ALA A 160 22.60 6.90 -4.28
C ALA A 160 23.15 7.58 -3.01
N GLY A 161 23.78 6.82 -2.10
CA GLY A 161 24.22 7.33 -0.79
C GLY A 161 23.07 7.81 0.10
N LEU A 162 21.89 7.19 -0.04
CA LEU A 162 20.64 7.58 0.61
C LEU A 162 20.26 6.68 1.80
N LYS A 163 20.97 5.58 2.03
CA LYS A 163 20.64 4.57 3.05
C LYS A 163 20.28 5.16 4.42
N ASP A 164 21.14 6.02 4.97
CA ASP A 164 20.94 6.62 6.29
C ASP A 164 19.88 7.73 6.31
N LEU A 165 19.51 8.25 5.13
CA LEU A 165 18.54 9.32 4.96
C LEU A 165 17.14 8.81 4.60
N PHE A 166 17.02 7.55 4.19
CA PHE A 166 15.83 6.96 3.61
C PHE A 166 14.64 6.93 4.59
N ALA A 167 14.88 6.60 5.85
CA ALA A 167 13.83 6.61 6.89
C ALA A 167 13.20 8.01 7.05
N GLY A 168 14.03 9.06 7.12
CA GLY A 168 13.56 10.44 7.20
C GLY A 168 12.84 10.89 5.93
N HIS A 169 13.34 10.49 4.76
CA HIS A 169 12.68 10.74 3.48
C HIS A 169 11.25 10.19 3.47
N GLN A 170 11.09 8.89 3.75
CA GLN A 170 9.77 8.25 3.73
C GLN A 170 8.84 8.86 4.78
N LYS A 171 9.35 9.19 5.97
CA LYS A 171 8.57 9.86 7.00
C LYS A 171 8.02 11.21 6.52
N ILE A 172 8.83 12.04 5.87
CA ILE A 172 8.39 13.36 5.35
C ILE A 172 7.25 13.18 4.34
N VAL A 173 7.40 12.25 3.40
CA VAL A 173 6.37 11.98 2.39
C VAL A 173 5.08 11.52 3.06
N ARG A 174 5.16 10.56 3.99
CA ARG A 174 4.01 10.03 4.74
C ARG A 174 3.32 11.11 5.57
N ASP A 175 4.05 11.91 6.34
CA ASP A 175 3.49 12.99 7.16
C ASP A 175 2.67 14.00 6.32
N ILE A 176 3.06 14.22 5.05
CA ILE A 176 2.40 15.18 4.16
C ILE A 176 1.22 14.54 3.40
N VAL A 177 1.39 13.30 2.93
CA VAL A 177 0.48 12.64 1.97
C VAL A 177 -0.46 11.63 2.64
N GLY A 178 -0.08 11.02 3.75
CA GLY A 178 -0.76 9.87 4.38
C GLY A 178 -2.22 10.12 4.74
N GLY A 179 -2.55 11.34 5.16
CA GLY A 179 -3.94 11.75 5.44
C GLY A 179 -4.86 11.75 4.21
N TYR A 180 -4.30 11.70 3.00
CA TYR A 180 -5.03 11.66 1.73
C TYR A 180 -4.92 10.30 1.03
N GLN A 181 -3.94 9.48 1.41
CA GLN A 181 -3.65 8.22 0.74
C GLN A 181 -4.78 7.20 0.98
N VAL A 182 -5.16 6.51 -0.10
CA VAL A 182 -6.12 5.39 -0.08
C VAL A 182 -5.53 4.10 -0.61
N TRP A 183 -4.51 4.20 -1.46
CA TRP A 183 -3.84 3.05 -2.03
C TRP A 183 -2.39 3.39 -2.35
N VAL A 184 -1.55 2.38 -2.45
CA VAL A 184 -0.14 2.56 -2.75
C VAL A 184 0.38 1.39 -3.57
N ASN A 185 1.24 1.69 -4.54
CA ASN A 185 1.99 0.67 -5.25
C ASN A 185 3.46 1.12 -5.35
N VAL A 186 4.38 0.18 -5.22
CA VAL A 186 5.81 0.43 -5.39
C VAL A 186 6.35 -0.52 -6.45
N ARG A 187 7.27 0.00 -7.25
CA ARG A 187 7.90 -0.72 -8.36
C ARG A 187 9.29 -0.18 -8.61
N THR A 188 10.09 -0.96 -9.32
CA THR A 188 11.33 -0.48 -9.94
C THR A 188 11.03 -0.11 -11.38
N GLU A 189 11.43 1.08 -11.80
CA GLU A 189 11.52 1.49 -13.21
C GLU A 189 12.99 1.59 -13.61
N TYR A 190 13.29 1.59 -14.91
CA TYR A 190 14.66 1.77 -15.39
C TYR A 190 14.71 2.97 -16.32
N ASP A 191 15.62 3.91 -16.05
CA ASP A 191 15.99 4.94 -17.01
C ASP A 191 17.05 4.36 -17.98
N GLY A 192 16.64 4.18 -19.23
CA GLY A 192 17.43 3.43 -20.21
C GLY A 192 17.56 1.93 -19.87
N GLU A 193 18.75 1.37 -20.07
CA GLU A 193 19.00 -0.07 -19.88
C GLU A 193 19.60 -0.45 -18.52
N THR A 194 20.00 0.51 -17.68
CA THR A 194 20.89 0.19 -16.53
C THR A 194 20.62 0.92 -15.22
N GLU A 195 19.86 2.01 -15.18
CA GLU A 195 19.71 2.80 -13.95
C GLU A 195 18.34 2.57 -13.30
N PRO A 196 18.26 1.74 -12.24
CA PRO A 196 17.00 1.50 -11.53
C PRO A 196 16.55 2.73 -10.74
N ILE A 197 15.26 3.02 -10.83
CA ILE A 197 14.55 4.07 -10.11
C ILE A 197 13.46 3.39 -9.27
N LEU A 198 13.46 3.66 -7.97
CA LEU A 198 12.40 3.17 -7.07
C LEU A 198 11.24 4.16 -7.11
N VAL A 199 10.09 3.70 -7.59
CA VAL A 199 8.90 4.52 -7.82
C VAL A 199 7.78 4.11 -6.86
N THR A 200 7.22 5.09 -6.16
CA THR A 200 6.02 4.96 -5.34
C THR A 200 4.86 5.69 -6.00
N ASN A 201 3.86 4.94 -6.46
CA ASN A 201 2.58 5.50 -6.87
C ASN A 201 1.68 5.60 -5.63
N ARG A 202 1.37 6.83 -5.20
CA ARG A 202 0.45 7.10 -4.09
C ARG A 202 -0.88 7.57 -4.63
N TYR A 203 -1.92 6.80 -4.39
CA TYR A 203 -3.27 7.14 -4.80
C TYR A 203 -3.95 7.93 -3.69
N VAL A 204 -4.36 9.14 -4.00
CA VAL A 204 -4.82 10.12 -3.00
C VAL A 204 -6.20 10.64 -3.33
N VAL A 205 -7.03 10.80 -2.30
CA VAL A 205 -8.34 11.45 -2.40
C VAL A 205 -8.14 12.96 -2.43
N ALA A 206 -7.81 13.45 -3.62
CA ALA A 206 -7.48 14.84 -3.86
C ALA A 206 -7.80 15.23 -5.30
N ASP A 207 -8.22 16.48 -5.51
CA ASP A 207 -8.28 17.05 -6.85
C ASP A 207 -6.86 17.39 -7.36
N LYS A 208 -6.74 17.67 -8.66
CA LYS A 208 -5.45 18.01 -9.29
C LYS A 208 -4.76 19.21 -8.64
N ALA A 209 -5.51 20.18 -8.13
CA ALA A 209 -4.93 21.38 -7.52
C ALA A 209 -4.34 21.05 -6.15
N LEU A 210 -4.99 20.19 -5.37
CA LEU A 210 -4.49 19.67 -4.11
C LEU A 210 -3.28 18.75 -4.32
N CYS A 211 -3.29 17.85 -5.32
CA CYS A 211 -2.11 17.03 -5.64
C CYS A 211 -0.87 17.90 -5.88
N ARG A 212 -0.97 18.93 -6.72
CA ARG A 212 0.16 19.87 -6.97
C ARG A 212 0.64 20.58 -5.72
N ARG A 213 -0.27 20.94 -4.81
CA ARG A 213 0.10 21.53 -3.52
C ARG A 213 0.82 20.53 -2.62
N LEU A 214 0.40 19.27 -2.62
CA LEU A 214 1.05 18.20 -1.85
C LEU A 214 2.44 17.88 -2.42
N GLU A 215 2.57 17.70 -3.74
CA GLU A 215 3.86 17.50 -4.43
C GLU A 215 4.85 18.60 -4.09
N ARG A 216 4.42 19.87 -4.16
CA ARG A 216 5.28 21.00 -3.81
C ARG A 216 5.70 20.98 -2.33
N ARG A 217 4.76 20.68 -1.42
CA ARG A 217 5.09 20.58 0.02
C ARG A 217 6.09 19.46 0.28
N VAL A 218 5.95 18.32 -0.39
CA VAL A 218 6.91 17.21 -0.30
C VAL A 218 8.28 17.65 -0.82
N PHE A 219 8.33 18.25 -2.01
CA PHE A 219 9.57 18.73 -2.61
C PHE A 219 10.28 19.75 -1.71
N ASP A 220 9.57 20.77 -1.23
CA ASP A 220 10.14 21.81 -0.37
C ASP A 220 10.67 21.20 0.95
N ALA A 221 9.91 20.29 1.58
CA ALA A 221 10.33 19.64 2.83
C ALA A 221 11.52 18.67 2.66
N LEU A 222 11.55 17.90 1.56
CA LEU A 222 12.69 17.04 1.25
C LEU A 222 13.94 17.87 0.92
N ALA A 223 13.79 18.97 0.17
CA ALA A 223 14.89 19.87 -0.12
C ALA A 223 15.54 20.42 1.15
N GLU A 224 14.72 20.87 2.12
CA GLU A 224 15.20 21.31 3.43
C GLU A 224 15.91 20.19 4.20
N TYR A 225 15.34 18.98 4.20
CA TYR A 225 15.91 17.81 4.87
C TYR A 225 17.27 17.40 4.31
N TYR A 226 17.41 17.32 2.98
CA TYR A 226 18.68 16.96 2.34
C TYR A 226 19.73 18.06 2.49
N LEU A 227 19.33 19.34 2.43
CA LEU A 227 20.24 20.46 2.69
C LEU A 227 20.79 20.43 4.12
N ALA A 228 19.94 20.12 5.11
CA ALA A 228 20.35 19.98 6.51
C ALA A 228 21.31 18.80 6.74
N ALA A 229 21.24 17.78 5.87
CA ALA A 229 22.18 16.65 5.84
C ALA A 229 23.44 16.93 5.00
N GLU A 230 23.69 18.18 4.61
CA GLU A 230 24.81 18.61 3.76
C GLU A 230 24.84 17.90 2.39
N ARG A 231 23.66 17.55 1.86
CA ARG A 231 23.48 16.96 0.53
C ARG A 231 22.86 17.97 -0.43
N ASP A 232 23.02 17.71 -1.73
CA ASP A 232 22.29 18.43 -2.76
C ASP A 232 20.78 18.18 -2.58
N PRO A 233 19.92 19.23 -2.51
CA PRO A 233 18.49 19.08 -2.24
C PRO A 233 17.74 18.15 -3.19
N GLY A 234 18.25 17.95 -4.42
CA GLY A 234 17.64 17.10 -5.45
C GLY A 234 18.32 15.75 -5.66
N CYS A 235 19.29 15.36 -4.81
CA CYS A 235 20.11 14.16 -5.04
C CYS A 235 19.30 12.85 -5.10
N TYR A 236 18.11 12.83 -4.51
CA TYR A 236 17.22 11.67 -4.51
C TYR A 236 16.43 11.50 -5.80
N ILE A 237 16.20 12.57 -6.58
CA ILE A 237 15.26 12.58 -7.72
C ILE A 237 15.57 11.52 -8.79
N PRO A 238 16.85 11.25 -9.13
CA PRO A 238 17.18 10.20 -10.08
C PRO A 238 16.86 8.78 -9.59
N TYR A 239 16.70 8.58 -8.29
CA TYR A 239 16.64 7.25 -7.66
C TYR A 239 15.33 6.94 -6.97
N LEU A 240 14.65 7.98 -6.43
CA LEU A 240 13.42 7.88 -5.66
C LEU A 240 12.38 8.83 -6.24
N GLN A 241 11.23 8.30 -6.63
CA GLN A 241 10.12 9.09 -7.15
C GLN A 241 8.82 8.76 -6.43
N ASP A 242 8.18 9.78 -5.85
CA ASP A 242 6.81 9.69 -5.34
C ASP A 242 5.85 10.37 -6.32
N ILE A 243 4.99 9.57 -6.95
CA ILE A 243 4.00 10.01 -7.93
C ILE A 243 2.63 10.05 -7.26
N LEU A 244 2.01 11.23 -7.19
CA LEU A 244 0.66 11.39 -6.63
C LEU A 244 -0.40 11.22 -7.72
N ILE A 245 -1.26 10.21 -7.56
CA ILE A 245 -2.35 9.89 -8.48
C ILE A 245 -3.68 10.28 -7.82
N SER A 246 -4.36 11.24 -8.41
CA SER A 246 -5.70 11.66 -7.97
C SER A 246 -6.72 10.53 -8.15
N VAL A 247 -7.44 10.23 -7.08
CA VAL A 247 -8.63 9.38 -7.08
C VAL A 247 -9.83 10.29 -6.82
N GLU A 248 -10.68 10.45 -7.84
CA GLU A 248 -11.97 11.08 -7.63
C GLU A 248 -12.84 10.14 -6.80
N GLN A 249 -13.40 10.63 -5.69
CA GLN A 249 -14.41 9.88 -4.97
C GLN A 249 -15.53 9.54 -5.93
N GLY A 250 -15.74 8.25 -6.15
CA GLY A 250 -16.87 7.80 -6.94
C GLY A 250 -18.13 8.43 -6.37
N ASN A 251 -18.98 9.03 -7.21
CA ASN A 251 -20.31 9.51 -6.82
C ASN A 251 -21.09 8.32 -6.24
N VAL A 252 -20.97 8.09 -4.93
CA VAL A 252 -21.79 7.12 -4.22
C VAL A 252 -23.17 7.75 -4.20
N VAL A 253 -24.01 7.34 -5.15
CA VAL A 253 -25.45 7.56 -5.05
C VAL A 253 -25.84 7.01 -3.68
N ALA A 254 -26.19 7.92 -2.78
CA ALA A 254 -26.73 7.60 -1.47
C ALA A 254 -28.06 6.88 -1.70
N ALA A 255 -28.01 5.56 -1.81
CA ALA A 255 -29.19 4.73 -1.68
C ALA A 255 -29.45 4.59 -0.19
N ALA A 256 -30.35 5.47 0.28
CA ALA A 256 -31.03 5.43 1.57
C ALA A 256 -31.62 4.04 1.88
#